data_AF-A0A382S5C8-F1
#
_entry.id   AF-A0A382S5C8-F1
#
_cell.length_a   1.000
_cell.length_b   1.000
_cell.length_c   1.000
_cell.angle_alpha   90.00
_cell.angle_beta   90.00
_cell.angle_gamma   90.00
#
_symmetry.space_group_name_H-M   'P 1'
#
loop_
_entity.id
_entity.type
_entity.pdbx_description
1 polymer ?
#
loop_
_entity_poly.entity_id
_entity_poly.type
_entity_poly.pdbx_seq_one_letter_code
_entity_poly.pdbx_strand_id
1 'polypeptide(L)'
;MAVIKIKRSTGGDVPGSLSAGELAVTYGGSGTGPKRLFVGNAAGNGLIVVGGELFTDMLDHTAGTLTASSALLADATSAMSSVIVGNNATAAGTVVFNEGTNNGTSKITLAGVADVGASSKTLTLPNVTDTLVGKTTTDTLTNKTLTSPTINTPTITGDTTFSDGAYDFDIASHDTSNGLKLGGTLVSATAAELNLLDGSTAGSVVNSKAVV
;
A
#
# COMPACT_ATOMS: atom_id res chain seq x y z
N MET A 1 -5.44 19.38 -58.92
CA MET A 1 -5.76 18.57 -57.73
C MET A 1 -7.21 18.82 -57.34
N ALA A 2 -8.00 17.78 -57.12
CA ALA A 2 -9.35 17.94 -56.57
C ALA A 2 -9.26 18.18 -55.05
N VAL A 3 -9.97 19.17 -54.54
CA VAL A 3 -10.08 19.44 -53.10
C VAL A 3 -11.33 18.76 -52.56
N ILE A 4 -11.16 17.80 -51.67
CA ILE A 4 -12.28 17.19 -50.93
C ILE A 4 -12.60 18.09 -49.73
N LYS A 5 -13.86 18.51 -49.61
CA LYS A 5 -14.38 19.24 -48.44
C LYS A 5 -15.28 18.31 -47.64
N ILE A 6 -15.18 18.40 -46.33
CA ILE A 6 -16.04 17.68 -45.38
C ILE A 6 -16.87 18.69 -44.59
N LYS A 7 -17.96 18.23 -43.94
CA LYS A 7 -18.74 19.10 -43.04
C LYS A 7 -17.83 19.62 -41.94
N ARG A 8 -18.01 20.87 -41.54
CA ARG A 8 -17.19 21.47 -40.50
C ARG A 8 -17.92 22.47 -39.63
N SER A 9 -17.55 22.51 -38.36
CA SER A 9 -18.02 23.51 -37.40
C SER A 9 -16.83 24.29 -36.85
N THR A 10 -16.91 25.62 -36.89
CA THR A 10 -15.92 26.51 -36.28
C THR A 10 -16.11 26.64 -34.77
N GLY A 11 -17.36 26.51 -34.28
CA GLY A 11 -17.72 26.69 -32.87
C GLY A 11 -17.56 25.46 -31.99
N GLY A 12 -17.31 24.28 -32.58
CA GLY A 12 -17.12 23.02 -31.85
C GLY A 12 -18.39 22.20 -31.62
N ASP A 13 -19.54 22.70 -32.07
CA ASP A 13 -20.81 21.96 -32.02
C ASP A 13 -20.83 20.78 -32.99
N VAL A 14 -21.40 19.67 -32.53
CA VAL A 14 -21.56 18.47 -33.35
C VAL A 14 -22.46 18.73 -34.57
N PRO A 15 -22.16 18.15 -35.74
CA PRO A 15 -23.10 18.17 -36.86
C PRO A 15 -24.43 17.53 -36.47
N GLY A 16 -25.56 18.08 -36.94
CA GLY A 16 -26.89 17.56 -36.60
C GLY A 16 -27.15 16.13 -37.12
N SER A 17 -26.69 15.82 -38.33
CA SER A 17 -26.69 14.46 -38.88
C SER A 17 -25.66 14.32 -40.00
N LEU A 18 -25.20 13.08 -40.22
CA LEU A 18 -24.26 12.70 -41.27
C LEU A 18 -24.81 11.48 -42.01
N SER A 19 -24.79 11.55 -43.34
CA SER A 19 -25.05 10.38 -44.18
C SER A 19 -23.99 9.31 -43.95
N ALA A 20 -24.28 8.04 -44.30
CA ALA A 20 -23.34 6.95 -44.10
C ALA A 20 -22.00 7.24 -44.80
N GLY A 21 -20.90 7.19 -44.04
CA GLY A 21 -19.56 7.50 -44.55
C GLY A 21 -19.25 8.99 -44.75
N GLU A 22 -20.20 9.89 -44.49
CA GLU A 22 -19.94 11.33 -44.56
C GLU A 22 -19.04 11.76 -43.41
N LEU A 23 -17.95 12.47 -43.74
CA LEU A 23 -17.01 12.98 -42.75
C LEU A 23 -17.41 14.37 -42.25
N ALA A 24 -17.11 14.64 -40.98
CA ALA A 24 -17.18 15.98 -40.43
C ALA A 24 -16.10 16.26 -39.40
N VAL A 25 -15.70 17.53 -39.25
CA VAL A 25 -14.71 17.97 -38.27
C VAL A 25 -15.18 19.19 -37.49
N THR A 26 -14.90 19.22 -36.20
CA THR A 26 -15.15 20.39 -35.34
C THR A 26 -13.81 21.00 -34.92
N TYR A 27 -13.68 22.33 -34.97
CA TYR A 27 -12.41 23.02 -34.68
C TYR A 27 -12.43 23.81 -33.37
N GLY A 28 -13.58 24.34 -32.96
CA GLY A 28 -13.70 25.16 -31.75
C GLY A 28 -13.37 24.37 -30.48
N GLY A 29 -12.84 25.06 -29.47
CA GLY A 29 -12.51 24.48 -28.15
C GLY A 29 -13.69 24.40 -27.17
N SER A 30 -14.87 24.86 -27.57
CA SER A 30 -16.11 24.86 -26.80
C SER A 30 -17.23 24.14 -27.56
N GLY A 31 -18.41 23.96 -26.96
CA GLY A 31 -19.56 23.31 -27.63
C GLY A 31 -19.70 21.81 -27.31
N THR A 32 -20.62 21.14 -28.00
CA THR A 32 -21.06 19.76 -27.68
C THR A 32 -20.10 18.65 -28.14
N GLY A 33 -19.14 18.96 -29.01
CA GLY A 33 -18.15 18.00 -29.47
C GLY A 33 -16.92 18.66 -30.08
N PRO A 34 -16.17 19.49 -29.31
CA PRO A 34 -15.05 20.28 -29.81
C PRO A 34 -13.91 19.40 -30.31
N LYS A 35 -13.15 19.89 -31.29
CA LYS A 35 -11.89 19.29 -31.76
C LYS A 35 -11.96 17.78 -32.14
N ARG A 36 -13.05 17.34 -32.76
CA ARG A 36 -13.34 15.93 -33.10
C ARG A 36 -13.49 15.70 -34.60
N LEU A 37 -13.10 14.51 -35.05
CA LEU A 37 -13.39 13.97 -36.37
C LEU A 37 -14.54 12.95 -36.25
N PHE A 38 -15.54 13.10 -37.11
CA PHE A 38 -16.74 12.28 -37.16
C PHE A 38 -16.88 11.59 -38.51
N VAL A 39 -17.53 10.43 -38.51
CA VAL A 39 -18.07 9.78 -39.70
C VAL A 39 -19.55 9.43 -39.44
N GLY A 40 -20.39 9.54 -40.47
CA GLY A 40 -21.78 9.09 -40.36
C GLY A 40 -21.88 7.57 -40.20
N ASN A 41 -22.77 7.13 -39.32
CA ASN A 41 -23.02 5.71 -39.05
C ASN A 41 -23.61 4.99 -40.29
N ALA A 42 -23.61 3.66 -40.26
CA ALA A 42 -24.14 2.86 -41.37
C ALA A 42 -25.63 3.12 -41.68
N ALA A 43 -26.41 3.57 -40.69
CA ALA A 43 -27.82 3.92 -40.86
C ALA A 43 -28.05 5.32 -41.48
N GLY A 44 -26.98 6.11 -41.67
CA GLY A 44 -27.03 7.44 -42.29
C GLY A 44 -27.76 8.51 -41.48
N ASN A 45 -27.90 8.31 -40.17
CA ASN A 45 -28.66 9.19 -39.28
C ASN A 45 -27.97 9.46 -37.93
N GLY A 46 -26.79 8.89 -37.71
CA GLY A 46 -26.02 9.03 -36.47
C GLY A 46 -24.57 9.36 -36.74
N LEU A 47 -23.87 9.77 -35.68
CA LEU A 47 -22.48 10.19 -35.73
C LEU A 47 -21.59 9.20 -34.97
N ILE A 48 -20.46 8.83 -35.55
CA ILE A 48 -19.41 8.04 -34.91
C ILE A 48 -18.18 8.93 -34.81
N VAL A 49 -17.63 9.08 -33.60
CA VAL A 49 -16.37 9.79 -33.39
C VAL A 49 -15.21 8.83 -33.70
N VAL A 50 -14.31 9.23 -34.58
CA VAL A 50 -13.21 8.38 -35.07
C VAL A 50 -11.82 8.96 -34.82
N GLY A 51 -11.73 10.15 -34.24
CA GLY A 51 -10.47 10.79 -33.90
C GLY A 51 -10.65 12.28 -33.63
N GLY A 52 -9.57 13.04 -33.78
CA GLY A 52 -9.55 14.50 -33.62
C GLY A 52 -8.51 14.97 -32.61
N GLU A 53 -8.23 16.26 -32.66
CA GLU A 53 -7.23 16.94 -31.83
C GLU A 53 -7.51 16.73 -30.34
N LEU A 54 -8.77 16.65 -29.90
CA LEU A 54 -9.11 16.39 -28.50
C LEU A 54 -8.48 15.11 -27.95
N PHE A 55 -8.45 14.03 -28.74
CA PHE A 55 -7.89 12.75 -28.29
C PHE A 55 -6.37 12.72 -28.44
N THR A 56 -5.83 13.35 -29.49
CA THR A 56 -4.38 13.45 -29.64
C THR A 56 -3.77 14.37 -28.59
N ASP A 57 -4.45 15.42 -28.16
CA ASP A 57 -4.02 16.30 -27.05
C ASP A 57 -3.99 15.54 -25.71
N MET A 58 -4.80 14.49 -25.55
CA MET A 58 -4.79 13.60 -24.39
C MET A 58 -3.71 12.50 -24.47
N LEU A 59 -3.15 12.27 -25.67
CA LEU A 59 -2.17 11.22 -25.99
C LEU A 59 -0.75 11.76 -26.28
N ASP A 60 -0.63 13.01 -26.75
CA ASP A 60 0.64 13.66 -27.09
C ASP A 60 1.18 14.38 -25.86
N HIS A 61 1.92 13.62 -25.06
CA HIS A 61 2.84 14.19 -24.10
C HIS A 61 4.14 14.47 -24.87
N THR A 62 4.56 15.73 -24.94
CA THR A 62 6.00 16.03 -25.16
C THR A 62 6.81 15.10 -24.27
N ALA A 63 7.78 14.38 -24.85
CA ALA A 63 8.57 13.39 -24.11
C ALA A 63 9.13 14.02 -22.82
N GLY A 64 8.65 13.54 -21.67
CA GLY A 64 9.13 13.96 -20.36
C GLY A 64 8.25 14.92 -19.55
N THR A 65 7.05 15.32 -20.01
CA THR A 65 6.17 16.19 -19.19
C THR A 65 4.72 15.69 -19.14
N LEU A 66 4.29 15.25 -17.95
CA LEU A 66 2.90 14.89 -17.68
C LEU A 66 2.09 16.17 -17.42
N THR A 67 1.26 16.61 -18.37
CA THR A 67 0.30 17.71 -18.16
C THR A 67 -1.03 17.16 -17.65
N ALA A 68 -1.92 18.01 -17.11
CA ALA A 68 -3.19 17.63 -16.46
C ALA A 68 -4.17 16.80 -17.34
N SER A 69 -3.89 16.64 -18.64
CA SER A 69 -4.68 15.86 -19.59
C SER A 69 -4.03 14.53 -20.02
N SER A 70 -2.95 14.10 -19.35
CA SER A 70 -2.24 12.87 -19.71
C SER A 70 -3.03 11.63 -19.26
N ALA A 71 -3.42 10.77 -20.22
CA ALA A 71 -4.14 9.53 -19.91
C ALA A 71 -3.18 8.35 -19.64
N LEU A 72 -3.46 7.58 -18.58
CA LEU A 72 -2.94 6.20 -18.46
C LEU A 72 -3.88 5.29 -19.26
N LEU A 73 -3.39 4.71 -20.36
CA LEU A 73 -4.18 3.82 -21.21
C LEU A 73 -4.04 2.38 -20.76
N ALA A 74 -5.15 1.75 -20.39
CA ALA A 74 -5.19 0.34 -20.05
C ALA A 74 -5.35 -0.54 -21.31
N ASP A 75 -4.95 -1.80 -21.22
CA ASP A 75 -5.13 -2.79 -22.29
C ASP A 75 -6.59 -3.25 -22.44
N ALA A 76 -6.84 -4.21 -23.34
CA ALA A 76 -8.18 -4.76 -23.58
C ALA A 76 -8.84 -5.43 -22.35
N THR A 77 -8.07 -5.71 -21.29
CA THR A 77 -8.56 -6.24 -20.02
C THR A 77 -8.76 -5.15 -18.96
N SER A 78 -8.63 -3.87 -19.35
CA SER A 78 -8.60 -2.72 -18.44
C SER A 78 -7.43 -2.75 -17.44
N ALA A 79 -6.33 -3.42 -17.78
CA ALA A 79 -5.14 -3.49 -16.96
C ALA A 79 -4.00 -2.57 -17.43
N MET A 80 -3.24 -2.05 -16.47
CA MET A 80 -1.90 -1.49 -16.69
C MET A 80 -0.89 -2.56 -16.28
N SER A 81 0.10 -2.87 -17.12
CA SER A 81 1.15 -3.83 -16.74
C SER A 81 2.19 -3.25 -15.78
N SER A 82 2.47 -1.94 -15.86
CA SER A 82 3.41 -1.23 -14.99
C SER A 82 3.05 0.26 -14.92
N VAL A 83 3.32 0.87 -13.76
CA VAL A 83 3.24 2.32 -13.56
C VAL A 83 4.54 2.75 -12.89
N ILE A 84 5.36 3.49 -13.64
CA ILE A 84 6.61 4.06 -13.13
C ILE A 84 6.33 5.51 -12.73
N VAL A 85 6.54 5.83 -11.45
CA VAL A 85 6.35 7.19 -10.92
C VAL A 85 7.70 7.78 -10.50
N GLY A 86 7.92 9.04 -10.89
CA GLY A 86 9.17 9.75 -10.64
C GLY A 86 10.25 9.50 -11.70
N ASN A 87 10.98 10.55 -12.04
CA ASN A 87 12.13 10.56 -12.94
C ASN A 87 13.13 11.68 -12.57
N ASN A 88 13.00 12.20 -11.36
CA ASN A 88 13.77 13.34 -10.88
C ASN A 88 15.06 12.85 -10.20
N ALA A 89 16.17 13.56 -10.41
CA ALA A 89 17.49 13.14 -9.93
C ALA A 89 17.64 13.16 -8.39
N THR A 90 16.82 13.92 -7.68
CA THR A 90 16.96 14.12 -6.23
C THR A 90 15.68 13.91 -5.43
N ALA A 91 14.53 13.79 -6.10
CA ALA A 91 13.24 13.60 -5.45
C ALA A 91 12.62 12.24 -5.81
N ALA A 92 12.08 11.56 -4.80
CA ALA A 92 11.36 10.31 -5.00
C ALA A 92 10.07 10.51 -5.80
N GLY A 93 9.70 9.51 -6.59
CA GLY A 93 8.35 9.40 -7.14
C GLY A 93 7.32 9.21 -6.04
N THR A 94 6.11 9.72 -6.25
CA THR A 94 4.99 9.58 -5.31
C THR A 94 3.70 9.22 -6.01
N VAL A 95 2.84 8.49 -5.31
CA VAL A 95 1.42 8.28 -5.64
C VAL A 95 0.60 8.89 -4.52
N VAL A 96 -0.34 9.77 -4.85
CA VAL A 96 -1.16 10.50 -3.87
C VAL A 96 -2.59 9.99 -3.92
N PHE A 97 -3.14 9.67 -2.75
CA PHE A 97 -4.53 9.37 -2.51
C PHE A 97 -5.15 10.51 -1.71
N ASN A 98 -5.99 11.31 -2.35
CA ASN A 98 -6.75 12.37 -1.68
C ASN A 98 -7.76 11.76 -0.71
N GLU A 99 -8.02 12.44 0.41
CA GLU A 99 -9.10 12.06 1.30
C GLU A 99 -10.47 12.12 0.59
N GLY A 100 -11.39 11.23 0.98
CA GLY A 100 -12.76 11.22 0.44
C GLY A 100 -13.69 12.27 1.07
N THR A 101 -13.18 13.15 1.94
CA THR A 101 -14.00 14.24 2.51
C THR A 101 -13.98 15.41 1.53
N ASN A 102 -15.11 16.12 1.38
CA ASN A 102 -15.24 17.30 0.52
C ASN A 102 -14.29 18.47 0.89
N ASN A 103 -13.41 18.29 1.89
CA ASN A 103 -12.49 19.30 2.39
C ASN A 103 -11.05 19.17 1.86
N GLY A 104 -10.76 18.18 1.00
CA GLY A 104 -9.70 18.19 -0.03
C GLY A 104 -8.27 18.55 0.38
N THR A 105 -7.93 18.62 1.67
CA THR A 105 -6.66 19.16 2.16
C THR A 105 -5.74 18.06 2.68
N SER A 106 -6.32 16.95 3.17
CA SER A 106 -5.60 15.78 3.65
C SER A 106 -5.43 14.74 2.55
N LYS A 107 -4.33 13.99 2.63
CA LYS A 107 -3.96 12.98 1.65
C LYS A 107 -3.08 11.90 2.28
N ILE A 108 -3.12 10.71 1.71
CA ILE A 108 -2.14 9.66 1.94
C ILE A 108 -1.21 9.64 0.74
N THR A 109 0.10 9.68 0.98
CA THR A 109 1.11 9.62 -0.08
C THR A 109 1.91 8.34 0.07
N LEU A 110 1.93 7.51 -0.97
CA LEU A 110 2.93 6.46 -1.14
C LEU A 110 4.14 7.13 -1.76
N ALA A 111 5.25 7.13 -1.04
CA ALA A 111 6.49 7.73 -1.49
C ALA A 111 7.57 6.67 -1.63
N GLY A 112 8.35 6.76 -2.71
CA GLY A 112 9.63 6.09 -2.77
C GLY A 112 10.66 6.73 -1.84
N VAL A 113 11.89 6.25 -1.93
CA VAL A 113 13.06 6.90 -1.35
C VAL A 113 13.88 7.57 -2.46
N ALA A 114 14.63 8.62 -2.12
CA ALA A 114 15.44 9.33 -3.11
C ALA A 114 16.56 8.45 -3.71
N ASP A 115 17.07 7.50 -2.93
CA ASP A 115 18.08 6.53 -3.34
C ASP A 115 17.76 5.15 -2.74
N VAL A 116 17.65 4.13 -3.59
CA VAL A 116 17.43 2.72 -3.21
C VAL A 116 18.73 1.92 -3.07
N GLY A 117 19.87 2.59 -3.28
CA GLY A 117 21.20 2.02 -3.32
C GLY A 117 21.47 1.23 -4.61
N ALA A 118 22.42 0.30 -4.54
CA ALA A 118 22.93 -0.45 -5.70
C ALA A 118 21.94 -1.47 -6.32
N SER A 119 20.76 -1.70 -5.74
CA SER A 119 19.84 -2.75 -6.23
C SER A 119 18.38 -2.40 -5.97
N SER A 120 17.49 -2.83 -6.86
CA SER A 120 16.04 -2.68 -6.71
C SER A 120 15.51 -3.34 -5.44
N LYS A 121 14.43 -2.78 -4.89
CA LYS A 121 13.68 -3.34 -3.75
C LYS A 121 12.24 -3.58 -4.19
N THR A 122 11.64 -4.66 -3.71
CA THR A 122 10.27 -5.05 -4.04
C THR A 122 9.50 -5.32 -2.75
N LEU A 123 8.36 -4.67 -2.60
CA LEU A 123 7.35 -5.02 -1.59
C LEU A 123 6.34 -5.96 -2.25
N THR A 124 6.28 -7.22 -1.80
CA THR A 124 5.23 -8.15 -2.24
C THR A 124 4.03 -8.00 -1.32
N LEU A 125 2.85 -7.78 -1.90
CA LEU A 125 1.61 -7.62 -1.13
C LEU A 125 1.07 -8.97 -0.65
N PRO A 126 0.25 -8.98 0.43
CA PRO A 126 -0.49 -10.16 0.85
C PRO A 126 -1.31 -10.75 -0.32
N ASN A 127 -1.32 -12.07 -0.46
CA ASN A 127 -2.12 -12.78 -1.47
C ASN A 127 -3.56 -13.08 -1.00
N VAL A 128 -3.98 -12.39 0.06
CA VAL A 128 -5.32 -12.37 0.65
C VAL A 128 -5.63 -10.94 1.08
N THR A 129 -6.90 -10.61 1.28
CA THR A 129 -7.28 -9.30 1.83
C THR A 129 -6.70 -9.15 3.23
N ASP A 130 -5.84 -8.14 3.41
CA ASP A 130 -5.15 -7.88 4.66
C ASP A 130 -4.76 -6.39 4.75
N THR A 131 -4.30 -5.96 5.92
CA THR A 131 -3.74 -4.63 6.17
C THR A 131 -2.22 -4.73 6.32
N LEU A 132 -1.48 -3.87 5.61
CA LEU A 132 -0.05 -3.74 5.85
C LEU A 132 0.18 -2.87 7.11
N VAL A 133 0.88 -3.43 8.08
CA VAL A 133 1.24 -2.76 9.35
C VAL A 133 2.52 -1.94 9.21
N GLY A 134 2.60 -0.81 9.91
CA GLY A 134 3.73 0.14 9.86
C GLY A 134 4.57 0.16 11.13
N LYS A 135 5.64 0.97 11.14
CA LYS A 135 6.56 1.05 12.30
C LYS A 135 5.93 1.70 13.55
N THR A 136 5.00 2.63 13.35
CA THR A 136 4.40 3.44 14.42
C THR A 136 2.91 3.20 14.54
N THR A 137 2.40 2.10 13.97
CA THR A 137 1.01 1.67 14.11
C THR A 137 0.86 0.77 15.33
N THR A 138 -0.36 0.66 15.84
CA THR A 138 -0.74 -0.31 16.86
C THR A 138 -1.55 -1.40 16.17
N ASP A 139 -1.04 -2.62 16.15
CA ASP A 139 -1.61 -3.70 15.35
C ASP A 139 -1.80 -4.97 16.19
N THR A 140 -2.77 -5.79 15.79
CA THR A 140 -2.99 -7.13 16.34
C THR A 140 -2.46 -8.16 15.35
N LEU A 141 -1.47 -8.97 15.75
CA LEU A 141 -0.83 -9.97 14.90
C LEU A 141 -1.37 -11.38 15.23
N THR A 142 -2.55 -11.71 14.73
CA THR A 142 -3.16 -13.04 14.95
C THR A 142 -2.53 -14.10 14.04
N ASN A 143 -2.34 -15.32 14.57
CA ASN A 143 -1.83 -16.49 13.82
C ASN A 143 -0.46 -16.26 13.15
N LYS A 144 0.39 -15.43 13.73
CA LYS A 144 1.75 -15.20 13.23
C LYS A 144 2.77 -15.94 14.06
N THR A 145 3.71 -16.61 13.39
CA THR A 145 4.97 -17.05 13.98
C THR A 145 5.98 -15.92 13.81
N LEU A 146 6.52 -15.42 14.91
CA LEU A 146 7.63 -14.46 14.89
C LEU A 146 8.93 -15.23 15.11
N THR A 147 9.76 -15.34 14.07
CA THR A 147 11.06 -16.00 14.17
C THR A 147 12.13 -14.98 14.53
N SER A 148 12.76 -15.14 15.70
CA SER A 148 13.81 -14.27 16.22
C SER A 148 13.46 -12.77 16.33
N PRO A 149 12.27 -12.38 16.83
CA PRO A 149 11.99 -10.97 17.06
C PRO A 149 12.84 -10.44 18.22
N THR A 150 13.42 -9.25 18.06
CA THR A 150 13.90 -8.47 19.21
C THR A 150 12.71 -7.76 19.83
N ILE A 151 12.37 -8.08 21.07
CA ILE A 151 11.28 -7.42 21.82
C ILE A 151 11.89 -6.80 23.08
N ASN A 152 12.05 -5.47 23.10
CA ASN A 152 12.80 -4.78 24.15
C ASN A 152 12.06 -4.69 25.50
N THR A 153 10.73 -4.53 25.47
CA THR A 153 9.91 -4.32 26.68
C THR A 153 8.52 -4.94 26.52
N PRO A 154 8.40 -6.27 26.37
CA PRO A 154 7.11 -6.92 26.24
C PRO A 154 6.28 -6.72 27.52
N THR A 155 4.98 -6.47 27.36
CA THR A 155 3.98 -6.71 28.41
C THR A 155 3.09 -7.84 27.91
N ILE A 156 3.05 -8.95 28.64
CA ILE A 156 2.25 -10.13 28.31
C ILE A 156 1.15 -10.25 29.36
N THR A 157 -0.09 -10.07 28.95
CA THR A 157 -1.27 -10.09 29.84
C THR A 157 -2.08 -11.38 29.74
N GLY A 158 -1.85 -12.19 28.71
CA GLY A 158 -2.48 -13.50 28.52
C GLY A 158 -1.59 -14.65 28.98
N ASP A 159 -2.10 -15.87 28.81
CA ASP A 159 -1.35 -17.08 29.13
C ASP A 159 -0.08 -17.19 28.29
N THR A 160 1.01 -17.59 28.94
CA THR A 160 2.28 -17.87 28.28
C THR A 160 2.57 -19.36 28.42
N THR A 161 2.84 -20.03 27.31
CA THR A 161 3.31 -21.43 27.29
C THR A 161 4.64 -21.48 26.56
N PHE A 162 5.65 -22.07 27.19
CA PHE A 162 6.91 -22.41 26.54
C PHE A 162 6.84 -23.88 26.13
N SER A 163 6.83 -24.15 24.83
CA SER A 163 6.39 -25.43 24.23
C SER A 163 7.31 -26.65 24.46
N ASP A 164 8.28 -26.55 25.37
CA ASP A 164 9.31 -27.55 25.70
C ASP A 164 10.20 -27.96 24.48
N GLY A 165 11.47 -28.25 24.77
CA GLY A 165 12.47 -28.59 23.76
C GLY A 165 13.91 -28.27 24.17
N ALA A 166 14.20 -28.17 25.48
CA ALA A 166 15.50 -27.79 26.07
C ALA A 166 15.79 -26.28 26.21
N TYR A 167 14.76 -25.45 26.42
CA TYR A 167 14.96 -24.02 26.73
C TYR A 167 14.82 -23.74 28.22
N ASP A 168 15.86 -23.17 28.80
CA ASP A 168 15.81 -22.60 30.15
C ASP A 168 15.11 -21.24 30.12
N PHE A 169 14.27 -20.96 31.13
CA PHE A 169 13.74 -19.63 31.38
C PHE A 169 14.67 -18.90 32.35
N ASP A 170 15.63 -18.14 31.81
CA ASP A 170 16.56 -17.36 32.62
C ASP A 170 15.99 -15.98 32.94
N ILE A 171 15.82 -15.70 34.23
CA ILE A 171 15.56 -14.35 34.74
C ILE A 171 16.88 -13.73 35.16
N ALA A 172 17.67 -13.32 34.16
CA ALA A 172 19.01 -12.78 34.36
C ALA A 172 19.06 -11.54 35.28
N SER A 173 17.93 -10.85 35.46
CA SER A 173 17.80 -9.69 36.35
C SER A 173 17.49 -10.05 37.80
N HIS A 174 17.40 -11.34 38.18
CA HIS A 174 17.12 -11.70 39.57
C HIS A 174 18.30 -11.35 40.49
N ASP A 175 18.16 -10.23 41.22
CA ASP A 175 19.25 -9.59 41.98
C ASP A 175 18.78 -9.01 43.33
N THR A 176 17.68 -9.53 43.89
CA THR A 176 16.98 -9.02 45.10
C THR A 176 16.30 -7.65 44.97
N SER A 177 16.53 -6.92 43.88
CA SER A 177 15.79 -5.70 43.53
C SER A 177 14.87 -5.91 42.33
N ASN A 178 15.27 -6.78 41.41
CA ASN A 178 14.60 -7.16 40.19
C ASN A 178 14.48 -8.70 40.11
N GLY A 179 13.68 -9.19 39.16
CA GLY A 179 13.55 -10.62 38.85
C GLY A 179 12.11 -11.15 38.96
N LEU A 180 11.96 -12.41 39.38
CA LEU A 180 10.67 -13.09 39.45
C LEU A 180 9.77 -12.50 40.55
N LYS A 181 8.65 -11.91 40.15
CA LYS A 181 7.59 -11.48 41.07
C LYS A 181 6.42 -12.46 41.01
N LEU A 182 5.86 -12.80 42.17
CA LEU A 182 4.65 -13.60 42.31
C LEU A 182 3.58 -12.76 43.00
N GLY A 183 2.49 -12.46 42.29
CA GLY A 183 1.43 -11.59 42.81
C GLY A 183 1.92 -10.19 43.21
N GLY A 184 2.97 -9.68 42.56
CA GLY A 184 3.59 -8.38 42.85
C GLY A 184 4.74 -8.42 43.87
N THR A 185 4.92 -9.53 44.59
CA THR A 185 6.01 -9.71 45.56
C THR A 185 7.23 -10.31 44.89
N LEU A 186 8.40 -9.66 45.04
CA LEU A 186 9.66 -10.20 44.52
C LEU A 186 10.08 -11.42 45.35
N VAL A 187 10.44 -12.51 44.67
CA VAL A 187 11.11 -13.65 45.30
C VAL A 187 12.52 -13.18 45.70
N SER A 188 12.85 -13.18 46.99
CA SER A 188 14.17 -12.74 47.48
C SER A 188 15.17 -13.88 47.68
N ALA A 189 14.71 -15.13 47.74
CA ALA A 189 15.58 -16.29 47.87
C ALA A 189 16.42 -16.49 46.60
N THR A 190 17.71 -16.76 46.78
CA THR A 190 18.65 -17.16 45.73
C THR A 190 18.29 -18.54 45.17
N ALA A 191 18.79 -18.86 43.98
CA ALA A 191 18.63 -20.20 43.40
C ALA A 191 19.16 -21.30 44.34
N ALA A 192 20.27 -21.06 45.06
CA ALA A 192 20.82 -22.02 46.01
C ALA A 192 19.87 -22.29 47.19
N GLU A 193 19.24 -21.24 47.73
CA GLU A 193 18.26 -21.36 48.81
C GLU A 193 16.98 -22.07 48.34
N LEU A 194 16.48 -21.75 47.15
CA LEU A 194 15.33 -22.45 46.57
C LEU A 194 15.63 -23.93 46.30
N ASN A 195 16.84 -24.25 45.85
CA ASN A 195 17.27 -25.64 45.61
C ASN A 195 17.42 -26.47 46.90
N LEU A 196 17.39 -25.86 48.09
CA LEU A 196 17.26 -26.60 49.35
C LEU A 196 15.84 -27.17 49.53
N LEU A 197 14.83 -26.58 48.89
CA LEU A 197 13.46 -27.09 48.89
C LEU A 197 13.31 -28.29 47.96
N ASP A 198 14.15 -28.39 46.93
CA ASP A 198 14.11 -29.51 45.98
C ASP A 198 14.33 -30.86 46.70
N GLY A 199 13.37 -31.77 46.54
CA GLY A 199 13.34 -33.08 47.19
C GLY A 199 13.01 -33.07 48.69
N SER A 200 12.74 -31.91 49.29
CA SER A 200 12.22 -31.84 50.67
C SER A 200 10.83 -32.46 50.75
N THR A 201 10.51 -33.11 51.87
CA THR A 201 9.20 -33.73 52.11
C THR A 201 8.63 -33.21 53.41
N ALA A 202 7.37 -32.79 53.39
CA ALA A 202 6.70 -32.24 54.57
C ALA A 202 6.74 -33.21 55.76
N GLY A 203 7.09 -32.69 56.95
CA GLY A 203 7.05 -33.45 58.20
C GLY A 203 8.24 -34.40 58.42
N SER A 204 9.24 -34.39 57.55
CA SER A 204 10.50 -35.12 57.76
C SER A 204 11.70 -34.20 57.57
N VAL A 205 12.68 -34.32 58.47
CA VAL A 205 13.94 -33.58 58.33
C VAL A 205 14.86 -34.37 57.41
N VAL A 206 15.04 -33.85 56.20
CA VAL A 206 16.10 -34.31 55.30
C VAL A 206 17.36 -33.49 55.59
N ASN A 207 18.44 -34.16 55.99
CA ASN A 207 19.69 -33.46 56.32
C ASN A 207 20.19 -32.66 55.10
N SER A 208 20.69 -31.44 55.33
CA SER A 208 21.17 -30.53 54.28
C SER A 208 20.11 -30.02 53.28
N LYS A 209 18.82 -30.04 53.66
CA LYS A 209 17.70 -29.48 52.90
C LYS A 209 16.90 -28.49 53.75
N ALA A 210 15.94 -27.80 53.14
CA ALA A 210 15.00 -26.94 53.86
C ALA A 210 14.14 -27.80 54.80
N VAL A 211 13.92 -27.32 56.02
CA VAL A 211 12.93 -27.89 56.94
C VAL A 211 11.59 -27.25 56.62
N VAL A 212 10.64 -28.05 56.12
CA VAL A 212 9.32 -27.61 55.65
C VAL A 212 8.16 -28.33 56.31
#